data_AF-A0A0F9QC88-F1
#
_entry.id   AF-A0A0F9QC88-F1
#
_cell.length_a   1.000
_cell.length_b   1.000
_cell.length_c   1.000
_cell.angle_alpha   90.00
_cell.angle_beta   90.00
_cell.angle_gamma   90.00
#
_symmetry.space_group_name_H-M   'P 1'
#
loop_
_entity.id
_entity.type
_entity.pdbx_description
1 polymer ?
#
loop_
_entity_poly.entity_id
_entity_poly.type
_entity_poly.pdbx_seq_one_letter_code
_entity_poly.pdbx_strand_id
1 'polypeptide(L)'
;MVDEKTATTLKDRTVIEDESVWKEEFLALKCCIGTVHGLDAAIDKINAFSGGHSTTIMTADEIAALQFMEQVDSAAVYHNASTRFTDGGAMGVGAELAISTDKLHHRGPLGLEQLVTNKYYVYGNGQVRD
;
A
#
# COMPACT_ATOMS: atom_id res chain seq x y z
N MET A 1 -1.15 -16.83 -12.20
CA MET A 1 -2.12 -17.74 -11.56
C MET A 1 -3.45 -17.03 -11.50
N VAL A 2 -4.56 -17.77 -11.56
CA VAL A 2 -5.90 -17.19 -11.69
C VAL A 2 -6.88 -17.84 -10.72
N ASP A 3 -7.90 -17.11 -10.27
CA ASP A 3 -9.01 -17.74 -9.56
C ASP A 3 -9.89 -18.59 -10.50
N GLU A 4 -10.78 -19.41 -9.94
CA GLU A 4 -11.64 -20.32 -10.71
C GLU A 4 -12.52 -19.58 -11.73
N LYS A 5 -13.05 -18.42 -11.37
CA LYS A 5 -13.90 -17.61 -12.26
C LYS A 5 -13.09 -17.08 -13.43
N THR A 6 -11.90 -16.57 -13.19
CA THR A 6 -11.01 -16.03 -14.22
C THR A 6 -10.49 -17.15 -15.13
N ALA A 7 -10.28 -18.37 -14.60
CA ALA A 7 -9.86 -19.52 -15.38
C ALA A 7 -10.84 -19.89 -16.51
N THR A 8 -12.13 -19.55 -16.36
CA THR A 8 -13.13 -19.74 -17.43
C THR A 8 -12.87 -18.84 -18.65
N THR A 9 -12.21 -17.70 -18.45
CA THR A 9 -11.93 -16.69 -19.48
C THR A 9 -10.49 -16.78 -19.99
N LEU A 10 -9.51 -16.91 -19.09
CA LEU A 10 -8.09 -17.03 -19.43
C LEU A 10 -7.67 -18.50 -19.45
N LYS A 11 -7.64 -19.09 -20.65
CA LYS A 11 -7.19 -20.47 -20.88
C LYS A 11 -5.67 -20.63 -20.65
N ASP A 12 -5.25 -21.86 -20.36
CA ASP A 12 -3.84 -22.25 -20.19
C ASP A 12 -3.11 -21.49 -19.06
N ARG A 13 -3.77 -21.35 -17.91
CA ARG A 13 -3.21 -20.72 -16.71
C ARG A 13 -3.38 -21.63 -15.49
N THR A 14 -2.39 -21.60 -14.59
CA THR A 14 -2.45 -22.30 -13.30
C THR A 14 -3.52 -21.67 -12.42
N VAL A 15 -4.45 -22.49 -11.93
CA VAL A 15 -5.47 -22.09 -10.96
C VAL A 15 -4.82 -21.95 -9.59
N ILE A 16 -5.27 -20.97 -8.81
CA ILE A 16 -4.82 -20.77 -7.44
C ILE A 16 -5.46 -21.85 -6.56
N GLU A 17 -4.63 -22.72 -5.98
CA GLU A 17 -5.09 -23.82 -5.12
C GLU A 17 -5.06 -23.45 -3.63
N ASP A 18 -4.24 -22.48 -3.24
CA ASP A 18 -4.02 -22.08 -1.85
C ASP A 18 -4.07 -20.55 -1.69
N GLU A 19 -4.70 -20.06 -0.62
CA GLU A 19 -4.84 -18.62 -0.38
C GLU A 19 -3.53 -17.90 -0.05
N SER A 20 -2.49 -18.60 0.42
CA SER A 20 -1.17 -18.03 0.69
C SER A 20 -0.55 -17.39 -0.55
N VAL A 21 -0.94 -17.84 -1.74
CA VAL A 21 -0.54 -17.25 -3.02
C VAL A 21 -0.95 -15.78 -3.12
N TRP A 22 -2.05 -15.37 -2.49
CA TRP A 22 -2.46 -13.95 -2.46
C TRP A 22 -1.53 -13.07 -1.62
N LYS A 23 -0.73 -13.67 -0.73
CA LYS A 23 0.26 -12.98 0.12
C LYS A 23 1.68 -13.08 -0.45
N GLU A 24 1.88 -13.83 -1.53
CA GLU A 24 3.19 -14.06 -2.12
C GLU A 24 3.60 -12.90 -3.03
N GLU A 25 4.78 -12.31 -2.77
CA GLU A 25 5.42 -11.38 -3.68
C GLU A 25 6.40 -12.13 -4.59
N PHE A 26 6.14 -12.13 -5.91
CA PHE A 26 6.87 -13.01 -6.83
C PHE A 26 8.25 -12.49 -7.28
N LEU A 27 8.47 -11.16 -7.24
CA LEU A 27 9.69 -10.49 -7.76
C LEU A 27 10.15 -11.01 -9.13
N ALA A 28 9.18 -11.33 -10.00
CA ALA A 28 9.38 -11.94 -11.30
C ALA A 28 8.29 -11.49 -12.27
N LEU A 29 8.42 -11.84 -13.56
CA LEU A 29 7.38 -11.65 -14.58
C LEU A 29 6.21 -12.64 -14.39
N LYS A 30 5.59 -12.59 -13.22
CA LYS A 30 4.50 -13.45 -12.76
C LYS A 30 3.48 -12.57 -12.06
N CYS A 31 2.19 -12.83 -12.30
CA CYS A 31 1.10 -12.16 -11.60
C CYS A 31 0.03 -13.16 -11.15
N CYS A 32 -0.72 -12.73 -10.13
CA CYS A 32 -1.91 -13.38 -9.62
C CYS A 32 -3.12 -12.52 -9.99
N ILE A 33 -4.14 -13.11 -10.61
CA ILE A 33 -5.34 -12.40 -11.09
C ILE A 33 -6.57 -13.04 -10.45
N GLY A 34 -7.44 -12.22 -9.87
CA GLY A 34 -8.71 -12.69 -9.32
C GLY A 34 -9.82 -11.69 -9.55
N THR A 35 -11.04 -12.20 -9.43
CA THR A 35 -12.27 -11.44 -9.46
C THR A 35 -12.76 -11.14 -8.05
N VAL A 36 -13.52 -10.06 -7.91
CA VAL A 36 -14.17 -9.64 -6.67
C VAL A 36 -15.58 -9.13 -6.98
N HIS A 37 -16.47 -9.20 -6.00
CA HIS A 37 -17.84 -8.73 -6.12
C HIS A 37 -17.94 -7.26 -5.69
N GLY A 38 -17.56 -6.35 -6.58
CA GLY A 38 -17.66 -4.90 -6.34
C GLY A 38 -16.49 -4.33 -5.52
N LEU A 39 -16.66 -3.07 -5.12
CA LEU A 39 -15.61 -2.25 -4.52
C LEU A 39 -15.24 -2.70 -3.10
N ASP A 40 -16.22 -2.90 -2.23
CA ASP A 40 -15.99 -3.26 -0.83
C ASP A 40 -15.22 -4.59 -0.72
N ALA A 41 -15.61 -5.60 -1.52
CA ALA A 41 -14.90 -6.88 -1.58
C ALA A 41 -13.46 -6.74 -2.11
N ALA A 42 -13.19 -5.75 -2.97
CA ALA A 42 -11.83 -5.45 -3.42
C ALA A 42 -10.99 -4.87 -2.29
N ILE A 43 -11.54 -3.89 -1.56
CA ILE A 43 -10.90 -3.23 -0.42
C ILE A 43 -10.58 -4.26 0.68
N ASP A 44 -11.57 -5.08 1.05
CA ASP A 44 -11.40 -6.12 2.07
C ASP A 44 -10.28 -7.10 1.69
N LYS A 45 -10.26 -7.55 0.43
CA LYS A 45 -9.23 -8.47 -0.06
C LYS A 45 -7.84 -7.83 -0.05
N ILE A 46 -7.72 -6.57 -0.46
CA ILE A 46 -6.45 -5.84 -0.43
C ILE A 46 -5.96 -5.70 1.02
N ASN A 47 -6.82 -5.28 1.93
CA ASN A 47 -6.45 -5.09 3.35
C ASN A 47 -6.10 -6.42 4.04
N ALA A 48 -6.71 -7.53 3.64
CA ALA A 48 -6.43 -8.85 4.21
C ALA A 48 -5.14 -9.52 3.69
N PHE A 49 -4.79 -9.28 2.42
CA PHE A 49 -3.73 -10.05 1.74
C PHE A 49 -2.53 -9.23 1.27
N SER A 50 -2.64 -7.90 1.14
CA SER A 50 -1.51 -7.07 0.73
C SER A 50 -0.49 -6.86 1.87
N GLY A 51 0.75 -6.55 1.50
CA GLY A 51 1.77 -6.07 2.44
C GLY A 51 1.63 -4.60 2.82
N GLY A 52 0.55 -3.92 2.41
CA GLY A 52 0.33 -2.51 2.74
C GLY A 52 1.32 -1.53 2.11
N HIS A 53 2.01 -1.89 1.03
CA HIS A 53 3.04 -1.04 0.39
C HIS A 53 2.44 -0.06 -0.61
N SER A 54 1.82 -0.55 -1.68
CA SER A 54 1.29 0.30 -2.74
C SER A 54 0.12 -0.34 -3.45
N THR A 55 -0.96 0.40 -3.57
CA THR A 55 -2.21 -0.09 -4.15
C THR A 55 -2.80 0.94 -5.09
N THR A 56 -3.41 0.50 -6.19
CA THR A 56 -4.12 1.41 -7.10
C THR A 56 -5.52 0.93 -7.47
N ILE A 57 -6.42 1.88 -7.69
CA ILE A 57 -7.70 1.68 -8.37
C ILE A 57 -7.68 2.36 -9.75
N MET A 58 -8.18 1.65 -10.75
CA MET A 58 -8.41 2.18 -12.09
C MET A 58 -9.92 2.36 -12.30
N THR A 59 -10.43 3.60 -12.24
CA THR A 59 -11.85 3.89 -12.38
C THR A 59 -12.11 5.33 -12.87
N ALA A 60 -13.21 5.53 -13.59
CA ALA A 60 -13.70 6.86 -13.94
C ALA A 60 -14.72 7.41 -12.92
N ASP A 61 -15.19 6.55 -12.00
CA ASP A 61 -16.09 6.95 -10.91
C ASP A 61 -15.27 7.55 -9.76
N GLU A 62 -15.40 8.86 -9.58
CA GLU A 62 -14.67 9.62 -8.56
C GLU A 62 -15.12 9.28 -7.13
N ILE A 63 -16.38 8.88 -6.93
CA ILE A 63 -16.90 8.49 -5.61
C ILE A 63 -16.29 7.15 -5.22
N ALA A 64 -16.28 6.19 -6.15
CA ALA A 64 -15.61 4.91 -5.95
C ALA A 64 -14.10 5.07 -5.70
N ALA A 65 -13.45 5.98 -6.43
CA ALA A 65 -12.03 6.26 -6.23
C ALA A 65 -11.75 6.83 -4.84
N LEU A 66 -12.53 7.82 -4.40
CA LEU A 66 -12.37 8.42 -3.07
C LEU A 66 -12.60 7.38 -1.97
N GLN A 67 -13.68 6.59 -2.07
CA GLN A 67 -13.95 5.52 -1.11
C GLN A 67 -12.79 4.51 -1.03
N PHE A 68 -12.24 4.10 -2.18
CA PHE A 68 -11.08 3.21 -2.23
C PHE A 68 -9.86 3.82 -1.55
N MET A 69 -9.56 5.09 -1.86
CA MET A 69 -8.39 5.78 -1.31
C MET A 69 -8.47 5.98 0.20
N GLU A 70 -9.67 6.18 0.75
CA GLU A 70 -9.88 6.33 2.20
C GLU A 70 -9.83 5.00 2.97
N GLN A 71 -10.27 3.90 2.34
CA GLN A 71 -10.45 2.62 3.05
C GLN A 71 -9.33 1.60 2.84
N VAL A 72 -8.49 1.77 1.80
CA VAL A 72 -7.33 0.89 1.59
C VAL A 72 -6.18 1.31 2.51
N ASP A 73 -5.71 0.36 3.30
CA ASP A 73 -4.66 0.56 4.30
C ASP A 73 -3.26 0.26 3.73
N SER A 74 -2.79 1.09 2.81
CA SER A 74 -1.44 1.01 2.23
C SER A 74 -0.64 2.30 2.45
N ALA A 75 0.68 2.22 2.38
CA ALA A 75 1.57 3.38 2.50
C ALA A 75 1.36 4.40 1.37
N ALA A 76 1.04 3.92 0.16
CA ALA A 76 0.61 4.75 -0.96
C ALA A 76 -0.62 4.14 -1.65
N VAL A 77 -1.66 4.96 -1.85
CA VAL A 77 -2.88 4.58 -2.59
C VAL A 77 -3.05 5.53 -3.76
N TYR A 78 -3.30 4.96 -4.95
CA TYR A 78 -3.34 5.69 -6.21
C TYR A 78 -4.69 5.56 -6.91
N HIS A 79 -5.16 6.64 -7.51
CA HIS A 79 -6.25 6.64 -8.49
C HIS A 79 -5.69 6.86 -9.89
N ASN A 80 -5.93 5.92 -10.80
CA ASN A 80 -5.52 6.01 -12.21
C ASN A 80 -4.01 6.24 -12.44
N ALA A 81 -3.15 5.73 -11.55
CA ALA A 81 -1.69 5.87 -11.65
C ALA A 81 -0.97 4.57 -11.28
N SER A 82 0.22 4.39 -11.84
CA SER A 82 1.03 3.19 -11.60
C SER A 82 1.53 3.14 -10.14
N THR A 83 1.51 1.95 -9.54
CA THR A 83 2.12 1.70 -8.22
C THR A 83 3.65 1.87 -8.22
N ARG A 84 4.28 1.94 -9.40
CA ARG A 84 5.73 2.20 -9.55
C ARG A 84 6.15 3.60 -9.09
N PHE A 85 5.20 4.53 -8.91
CA PHE A 85 5.49 5.86 -8.41
C PHE A 85 5.75 5.91 -6.89
N THR A 86 5.64 4.79 -6.17
CA THR A 86 6.07 4.72 -4.77
C THR A 86 7.59 4.63 -4.74
N ASP A 87 8.19 5.80 -4.81
CA ASP A 87 9.63 6.04 -4.89
C ASP A 87 9.88 7.48 -4.44
N GLY A 88 10.90 7.67 -3.63
CA GLY A 88 11.16 8.96 -3.02
C GLY A 88 11.56 10.06 -4.00
N GLY A 89 12.25 9.71 -5.09
CA GLY A 89 12.56 10.64 -6.17
C GLY A 89 11.28 11.08 -6.90
N ALA A 90 10.41 10.13 -7.22
CA ALA A 90 9.12 10.41 -7.86
C ALA A 90 8.15 11.22 -6.96
N MET A 91 8.21 11.01 -5.64
CA MET A 91 7.38 11.72 -4.65
C MET A 91 8.01 13.02 -4.14
N GLY A 92 9.18 13.41 -4.65
CA GLY A 92 9.80 14.70 -4.31
C GLY A 92 10.49 14.76 -2.94
N VAL A 93 10.73 13.62 -2.27
CA VAL A 93 11.57 13.56 -1.06
C VAL A 93 13.07 13.52 -1.38
N GLY A 94 13.42 13.51 -2.67
CA GLY A 94 14.80 13.55 -3.15
C GLY A 94 15.43 12.16 -3.13
N ALA A 95 16.22 11.87 -2.10
CA ALA A 95 16.79 10.55 -1.88
C ALA A 95 15.98 9.81 -0.80
N GLU A 96 15.73 8.52 -1.01
CA GLU A 96 15.11 7.65 -0.01
C GLU A 96 16.09 6.60 0.53
N LEU A 97 15.94 6.26 1.81
CA LEU A 97 16.63 5.13 2.42
C LEU A 97 15.89 3.81 2.15
N ALA A 98 14.57 3.84 2.32
CA ALA A 98 13.66 2.71 2.16
C ALA A 98 12.21 3.23 2.09
N ILE A 99 11.27 2.32 1.85
CA ILE A 99 9.83 2.59 1.92
C ILE A 99 9.26 1.84 3.12
N SER A 100 8.71 2.58 4.09
CA SER A 100 8.10 2.00 5.29
C SER A 100 6.65 1.63 5.04
N THR A 101 6.27 0.41 5.39
CA THR A 101 4.87 -0.04 5.44
C THR A 101 4.24 0.13 6.82
N ASP A 102 5.05 0.41 7.85
CA ASP A 102 4.62 0.52 9.23
C ASP A 102 3.80 1.79 9.47
N LYS A 103 2.87 1.72 10.42
CA LYS A 103 1.98 2.85 10.77
C LYS A 103 2.60 3.85 11.74
N LEU A 104 3.62 3.43 12.49
CA LEU A 104 4.26 4.27 13.52
C LEU A 104 5.48 4.99 12.94
N HIS A 105 5.78 6.17 13.50
CA HIS A 105 6.88 7.07 13.09
C HIS A 105 6.71 7.66 11.69
N HIS A 106 6.88 6.86 10.64
CA HIS A 106 6.68 7.30 9.25
C HIS A 106 6.27 6.13 8.35
N ARG A 107 5.39 6.42 7.39
CA ARG A 107 4.86 5.47 6.41
C ARG A 107 5.02 6.03 5.00
N GLY A 108 5.48 5.19 4.06
CA GLY A 108 5.87 5.59 2.71
C GLY A 108 7.38 5.84 2.57
N PRO A 109 7.83 6.53 1.50
CA PRO A 109 9.24 6.82 1.26
C PRO A 109 9.90 7.56 2.43
N LEU A 110 11.04 7.05 2.91
CA LEU A 110 11.80 7.61 4.03
C LEU A 110 12.91 8.52 3.51
N GLY A 111 12.66 9.83 3.51
CA GLY A 111 13.65 10.87 3.26
C GLY A 111 14.43 11.28 4.51
N LEU A 112 15.22 12.35 4.40
CA LEU A 112 16.06 12.85 5.51
C LEU A 112 15.25 13.29 6.74
N GLU A 113 14.08 13.90 6.52
CA GLU A 113 13.21 14.39 7.61
C GLU A 113 12.63 13.24 8.45
N GLN A 114 12.60 12.04 7.90
CA GLN A 114 12.10 10.85 8.59
C GLN A 114 13.18 10.17 9.43
N LEU A 115 14.44 10.58 9.32
CA LEU A 115 15.57 10.02 10.06
C LEU A 115 15.96 10.85 11.29
N VAL A 116 15.10 11.77 11.72
CA VAL A 116 15.30 12.58 12.91
C VAL A 116 14.27 12.25 13.99
N THR A 117 14.55 12.67 15.23
CA THR A 117 13.65 12.52 16.37
C THR A 117 13.54 13.84 17.14
N ASN A 118 12.47 14.01 17.90
CA ASN A 118 12.23 15.21 18.69
C ASN A 118 12.93 15.11 20.06
N LYS A 119 13.34 16.26 20.58
CA LYS A 119 13.73 16.41 21.99
C LYS A 119 13.22 17.75 22.52
N TYR A 120 12.95 17.79 23.82
CA TYR A 120 12.48 18.99 24.50
C TYR A 120 13.64 19.68 25.19
N TYR A 121 13.72 21.00 24.99
CA TYR A 121 14.57 21.88 25.76
C TYR A 121 13.69 22.58 26.80
N VAL A 122 14.05 22.42 28.08
CA VAL A 122 13.35 23.08 29.19
C VAL A 122 14.34 24.00 29.88
N TYR A 123 14.07 25.31 29.83
CA TYR A 123 14.90 26.33 30.47
C TYR A 123 14.27 26.72 31.81
N GLY A 124 14.96 26.37 32.89
CA GLY A 124 14.49 26.61 34.25
C GLY A 124 15.01 27.91 34.87
N ASN A 125 14.25 28.45 35.81
CA ASN A 125 14.63 29.51 36.74
C ASN A 125 13.90 29.33 38.10
N GLY A 126 14.01 28.14 38.68
CA GLY A 126 13.43 27.83 40.01
C GLY A 126 12.02 27.25 40.01
N GLN A 127 11.55 26.66 38.91
CA GLN A 127 10.26 25.97 38.87
C GLN A 127 10.28 24.73 39.78
N VAL A 128 9.22 24.57 40.56
CA VAL A 128 8.93 23.37 41.36
C VAL A 128 7.67 22.68 40.81
N ARG A 129 7.53 21.38 41.06
CA ARG A 129 6.34 20.58 40.69
C ARG A 129 5.76 19.99 41.98
N ASP A 130 4.44 20.10 42.13
CA ASP A 130 3.68 19.49 43.24
C ASP A 130 3.57 17.96 43.12
#